data_AF-A0A935LW55-F1
#
_entry.id   AF-A0A935LW55-F1
#
_cell.length_a   1.000
_cell.length_b   1.000
_cell.length_c   1.000
_cell.angle_alpha   90.00
_cell.angle_beta   90.00
_cell.angle_gamma   90.00
#
_symmetry.space_group_name_H-M   'P 1'
#
loop_
_entity.id
_entity.type
_entity.pdbx_description
1 polymer ?
#
loop_
_entity_poly.entity_id
_entity_poly.type
_entity_poly.pdbx_seq_one_letter_code
_entity_poly.pdbx_strand_id
1 'polypeptide(L)'
;MGSSWVLANGFADAVQTLRKGKSIVVESGHTLVLGWGDQIFSVLHELIAANANVKGACIVVLADTDKVEMEDAIRTRVGDSGSTPIVCRSGSPIDVTDLAIVRPSEAKSIIILDPLTEDPEIGDAYTIKTLLALNRLDADRPNGAIVATMRSEANVKVAELVTGGRAHIIPSEVMISQIITQTCRQPGLSLVYAELLDFDGDELYIHSEPRLAGKTFAEALLWYETSCLVGLKYADGRWLIRRWCRAGDSIIARRCDTIVLREQRASINESMVARRLQRTPASERILVLGWNERGRFIIRELDEYVVEGTEIVVVDHVDRAEDVEIIRKNVKRSRPSFRQSRTTSRSVLDELDVPSFNSVIVLADTTLDVQQQMPERS
;
A
#
# COMPACT_ATOMS: atom_id res chain seq x y z
N MET A 1 35.87 17.69 45.89
CA MET A 1 35.19 16.39 45.70
C MET A 1 33.81 16.49 45.03
N GLY A 2 33.24 17.68 44.74
CA GLY A 2 31.90 17.82 44.14
C GLY A 2 31.81 17.70 42.60
N SER A 3 32.90 17.89 41.86
CA SER A 3 32.89 17.87 40.39
C SER A 3 32.87 16.47 39.78
N SER A 4 33.44 15.46 40.46
CA SER A 4 33.48 14.08 39.95
C SER A 4 32.15 13.33 40.11
N TRP A 5 31.31 13.74 41.07
CA TRP A 5 29.99 13.13 41.30
C TRP A 5 28.91 13.62 40.33
N VAL A 6 28.97 14.89 39.90
CA VAL A 6 28.03 15.46 38.92
C VAL A 6 28.25 14.84 37.53
N LEU A 7 29.51 14.60 37.15
CA LEU A 7 29.85 13.92 35.89
C LEU A 7 29.42 12.44 35.88
N ALA A 8 29.55 11.75 37.01
CA ALA A 8 29.13 10.35 37.13
C ALA A 8 27.60 10.19 37.02
N ASN A 9 26.81 11.06 37.67
CA ASN A 9 25.36 11.05 37.54
C ASN A 9 24.90 11.46 36.13
N GLY A 10 25.49 12.50 35.53
CA GLY A 10 25.18 12.89 34.16
C GLY A 10 25.47 11.79 33.13
N PHE A 11 26.55 11.02 33.33
CA PHE A 11 26.86 9.87 32.49
C PHE A 11 25.87 8.71 32.70
N ALA A 12 25.51 8.40 33.95
CA ALA A 12 24.53 7.38 34.25
C ALA A 12 23.14 7.71 33.67
N ASP A 13 22.71 8.97 33.76
CA ASP A 13 21.46 9.45 33.17
C ASP A 13 21.51 9.42 31.64
N ALA A 14 22.65 9.78 31.02
CA ALA A 14 22.84 9.66 29.59
C ALA A 14 22.78 8.19 29.13
N VAL A 15 23.40 7.26 29.87
CA VAL A 15 23.33 5.82 29.61
C VAL A 15 21.89 5.30 29.78
N GLN A 16 21.15 5.76 30.79
CA GLN A 16 19.74 5.40 30.93
C GLN A 16 18.87 5.95 29.79
N THR A 17 19.14 7.17 29.34
CA THR A 17 18.42 7.79 28.22
C THR A 17 18.68 7.04 26.91
N LEU A 18 19.92 6.61 26.69
CA LEU A 18 20.31 5.74 25.56
C LEU A 18 19.62 4.37 25.63
N ARG A 19 19.55 3.78 26.83
CA ARG A 19 18.84 2.51 27.06
C ARG A 19 17.35 2.62 26.79
N LYS A 20 16.73 3.74 27.20
CA LYS A 20 15.31 4.03 26.96
C LYS A 20 15.01 4.47 25.53
N GLY A 21 16.00 4.53 24.63
CA GLY A 21 15.80 4.94 23.24
C GLY A 21 15.35 6.38 23.07
N LYS A 22 15.72 7.29 24.00
CA LYS A 22 15.34 8.71 23.96
C LYS A 22 16.45 9.64 23.47
N SER A 23 17.55 9.07 22.98
CA SER A 23 18.67 9.82 22.44
C SER A 23 18.45 10.23 20.99
N ILE A 24 19.03 11.37 20.60
CA ILE A 24 19.02 11.83 19.20
C ILE A 24 19.65 10.77 18.29
N VAL A 25 19.06 10.57 17.11
CA VAL A 25 19.56 9.76 16.00
C VAL A 25 20.68 10.52 15.29
N VAL A 26 21.80 9.85 15.02
CA VAL A 26 22.98 10.48 14.42
C VAL A 26 23.03 10.31 12.91
N GLU A 27 22.30 9.32 12.41
CA GLU A 27 22.16 8.95 11.02
C GLU A 27 21.44 10.04 10.21
N SER A 28 21.83 10.17 8.95
CA SER A 28 21.24 11.07 7.95
C SER A 28 20.99 10.28 6.66
N GLY A 29 20.00 10.69 5.86
CA GLY A 29 19.58 9.97 4.66
C GLY A 29 18.86 8.65 4.93
N HIS A 30 18.44 8.41 6.18
CA HIS A 30 17.72 7.20 6.59
C HIS A 30 16.28 7.18 6.08
N THR A 31 15.69 5.99 6.00
CA THR A 31 14.24 5.85 5.90
C THR A 31 13.67 5.82 7.32
N LEU A 32 12.78 6.75 7.63
CA LEU A 32 12.12 6.86 8.92
C LEU A 32 10.77 6.13 8.89
N VAL A 33 10.54 5.21 9.81
CA VAL A 33 9.27 4.50 9.99
C VAL A 33 8.66 4.97 11.31
N LEU A 34 7.43 5.46 11.26
CA LEU A 34 6.69 6.03 12.39
C LEU A 34 5.50 5.16 12.74
N GLY A 35 5.43 4.71 13.98
CA GLY A 35 4.40 3.80 14.48
C GLY A 35 4.86 2.35 14.57
N TRP A 36 4.02 1.52 15.19
CA TRP A 36 4.27 0.10 15.44
C TRP A 36 3.00 -0.71 15.22
N GLY A 37 3.16 -1.91 14.65
CA GLY A 37 2.07 -2.84 14.30
C GLY A 37 2.63 -4.01 13.51
N ASP A 38 1.83 -5.05 13.25
CA ASP A 38 2.30 -6.25 12.55
C ASP A 38 2.83 -5.96 11.13
N GLN A 39 2.34 -4.93 10.46
CA GLN A 39 2.84 -4.55 9.14
C GLN A 39 4.28 -4.06 9.14
N ILE A 40 4.85 -3.65 10.29
CA ILE A 40 6.23 -3.16 10.32
C ILE A 40 7.22 -4.23 9.86
N PHE A 41 6.96 -5.49 10.18
CA PHE A 41 7.88 -6.58 9.84
C PHE A 41 7.96 -6.78 8.32
N SER A 42 6.82 -6.74 7.62
CA SER A 42 6.79 -6.77 6.15
C SER A 42 7.47 -5.55 5.56
N VAL A 43 7.18 -4.34 6.07
CA VAL A 43 7.81 -3.11 5.59
C VAL A 43 9.33 -3.16 5.76
N LEU A 44 9.83 -3.67 6.88
CA LEU A 44 11.26 -3.83 7.12
C LEU A 44 11.90 -4.84 6.16
N HIS A 45 11.27 -5.99 5.92
CA HIS A 45 11.72 -6.97 4.93
C HIS A 45 11.90 -6.34 3.55
N GLU A 46 10.87 -5.64 3.06
CA GLU A 46 10.90 -4.98 1.75
C GLU A 46 11.97 -3.90 1.69
N LEU A 47 12.11 -3.08 2.74
CA LEU A 47 13.13 -2.04 2.78
C LEU A 47 14.55 -2.61 2.82
N ILE A 48 14.77 -3.73 3.50
CA ILE A 48 16.09 -4.40 3.53
C ILE A 48 16.42 -4.93 2.14
N ALA A 49 15.48 -5.60 1.47
CA ALA A 49 15.65 -6.10 0.11
C ALA A 49 15.96 -4.94 -0.87
N ALA A 50 15.17 -3.87 -0.82
CA ALA A 50 15.38 -2.68 -1.66
C ALA A 50 16.74 -1.99 -1.40
N ASN A 51 17.27 -2.06 -0.18
CA ASN A 51 18.56 -1.47 0.19
C ASN A 51 19.76 -2.39 -0.05
N ALA A 52 19.58 -3.62 -0.56
CA ALA A 52 20.66 -4.58 -0.75
C ALA A 52 21.86 -4.01 -1.54
N ASN A 53 21.60 -3.12 -2.50
CA ASN A 53 22.61 -2.47 -3.34
C ASN A 53 22.88 -0.99 -2.97
N VAL A 54 22.32 -0.50 -1.85
CA VAL A 54 22.44 0.90 -1.42
C VAL A 54 23.48 1.00 -0.30
N LYS A 55 24.60 1.65 -0.57
CA LYS A 55 25.64 1.88 0.46
C LYS A 55 25.17 2.90 1.49
N GLY A 56 25.38 2.58 2.77
CA GLY A 56 25.03 3.47 3.88
C GLY A 56 23.53 3.63 4.13
N ALA A 57 22.71 2.69 3.64
CA ALA A 57 21.30 2.65 3.99
C ALA A 57 21.11 2.47 5.50
N CYS A 58 20.09 3.11 6.05
CA CYS A 58 19.70 2.98 7.45
C CYS A 58 18.19 3.12 7.55
N ILE A 59 17.59 2.32 8.43
CA ILE A 59 16.18 2.42 8.78
C ILE A 59 16.09 2.85 10.24
N VAL A 60 15.30 3.89 10.51
CA VAL A 60 15.03 4.37 11.87
C VAL A 60 13.57 4.13 12.17
N VAL A 61 13.26 3.53 13.33
CA VAL A 61 11.90 3.27 13.80
C VAL A 61 11.63 4.13 15.04
N LEU A 62 10.54 4.89 15.03
CA LEU A 62 10.01 5.60 16.20
C LEU A 62 8.60 5.08 16.52
N ALA A 63 8.41 4.59 17.74
CA ALA A 63 7.09 4.20 18.21
C ALA A 63 6.94 4.36 19.73
N ASP A 64 5.69 4.42 20.18
CA ASP A 64 5.32 4.35 21.60
C ASP A 64 5.39 2.89 22.10
N THR A 65 6.57 2.31 22.01
CA THR A 65 6.90 0.94 22.39
C THR A 65 8.31 0.94 22.97
N ASP A 66 8.61 0.04 23.91
CA ASP A 66 9.94 -0.03 24.49
C ASP A 66 10.98 -0.42 23.44
N LYS A 67 12.15 0.23 23.49
CA LYS A 67 13.21 0.03 22.51
C LYS A 67 13.68 -1.42 22.47
N VAL A 68 13.86 -2.05 23.64
CA VAL A 68 14.37 -3.43 23.72
C VAL A 68 13.34 -4.39 23.17
N GLU A 69 12.06 -4.17 23.48
CA GLU A 69 10.94 -4.93 22.93
C GLU A 69 10.90 -4.85 21.40
N MET A 70 11.04 -3.64 20.84
CA MET A 70 11.09 -3.44 19.38
C MET A 70 12.28 -4.17 18.74
N GLU A 71 13.48 -4.01 19.31
CA GLU A 71 14.70 -4.63 18.79
C GLU A 71 14.63 -6.17 18.84
N ASP A 72 14.09 -6.75 19.92
CA ASP A 72 13.94 -8.19 20.06
C ASP A 72 12.85 -8.75 19.13
N ALA A 73 11.73 -8.04 18.96
CA ALA A 73 10.68 -8.42 18.01
C ALA A 73 11.17 -8.39 16.56
N ILE A 74 11.91 -7.34 16.18
CA ILE A 74 12.51 -7.22 14.84
C ILE A 74 13.52 -8.35 14.62
N ARG A 75 14.43 -8.61 15.57
CA ARG A 75 15.40 -9.70 15.45
C ARG A 75 14.72 -11.06 15.29
N THR A 76 13.59 -11.27 15.97
CA THR A 76 12.85 -12.54 15.94
C THR A 76 12.10 -12.75 14.63
N ARG A 77 11.43 -11.71 14.10
CA ARG A 77 10.53 -11.82 12.94
C ARG A 77 11.17 -11.44 11.61
N VAL A 78 12.12 -10.51 11.61
CA VAL A 78 12.84 -10.04 10.42
C VAL A 78 14.14 -10.80 10.23
N GLY A 79 14.85 -11.10 11.33
CA GLY A 79 16.13 -11.79 11.27
C GLY A 79 17.29 -10.86 10.97
N ASP A 80 18.19 -11.28 10.09
CA ASP A 80 19.40 -10.52 9.73
C ASP A 80 19.06 -9.36 8.76
N SER A 81 19.46 -8.14 9.13
CA SER A 81 19.27 -6.94 8.30
C SER A 81 20.47 -6.65 7.38
N GLY A 82 21.49 -7.51 7.39
CA GLY A 82 22.65 -7.45 6.52
C GLY A 82 23.40 -6.13 6.63
N SER A 83 23.53 -5.41 5.52
CA SER A 83 24.18 -4.09 5.45
C SER A 83 23.29 -2.91 5.87
N THR A 84 22.02 -3.16 6.19
CA THR A 84 21.03 -2.13 6.52
C THR A 84 20.77 -2.11 8.03
N PRO A 85 21.46 -1.26 8.82
CA PRO A 85 21.18 -1.11 10.24
C PRO A 85 19.75 -0.61 10.47
N ILE A 86 19.12 -1.16 11.53
CA ILE A 86 17.80 -0.74 12.02
C ILE A 86 17.97 -0.12 13.40
N VAL A 87 17.57 1.14 13.55
CA VAL A 87 17.74 1.93 14.78
C VAL A 87 16.39 2.22 15.41
N CYS A 88 16.14 1.67 16.59
CA CYS A 88 14.87 1.86 17.30
C CYS A 88 14.94 3.02 18.31
N ARG A 89 13.87 3.80 18.41
CA ARG A 89 13.65 4.86 19.39
C ARG A 89 12.25 4.77 19.98
N SER A 90 12.16 5.01 21.29
CA SER A 90 10.89 5.01 22.01
C SER A 90 10.40 6.45 22.16
N GLY A 91 9.20 6.71 21.67
CA GLY A 91 8.58 8.03 21.71
C GLY A 91 7.36 8.09 20.79
N SER A 92 6.47 9.02 21.08
CA SER A 92 5.20 9.13 20.35
C SER A 92 5.37 9.94 19.06
N PRO A 93 5.02 9.41 17.87
CA PRO A 93 5.10 10.16 16.61
C PRO A 93 4.19 11.40 16.52
N ILE A 94 3.17 11.50 17.39
CA ILE A 94 2.31 12.69 17.48
C ILE A 94 2.89 13.76 18.42
N ASP A 95 3.89 13.43 19.24
CA ASP A 95 4.60 14.38 20.08
C ASP A 95 5.80 14.95 19.31
N VAL A 96 5.83 16.26 19.15
CA VAL A 96 6.84 16.98 18.37
C VAL A 96 8.25 16.85 18.99
N THR A 97 8.34 16.72 20.32
CA THR A 97 9.61 16.58 21.05
C THR A 97 10.21 15.20 20.81
N ASP A 98 9.38 14.16 20.93
CA ASP A 98 9.78 12.79 20.68
C ASP A 98 10.13 12.60 19.20
N LEU A 99 9.31 13.13 18.30
CA LEU A 99 9.57 13.08 16.85
C LEU A 99 10.86 13.81 16.45
N ALA A 100 11.26 14.86 17.16
CA ALA A 100 12.50 15.57 16.86
C ALA A 100 13.76 14.72 17.09
N ILE A 101 13.73 13.73 17.99
CA ILE A 101 14.91 12.90 18.29
C ILE A 101 15.33 12.04 17.09
N VAL A 102 14.40 11.69 16.21
CA VAL A 102 14.65 10.88 15.00
C VAL A 102 14.97 11.72 13.76
N ARG A 103 15.13 13.05 13.94
CA ARG A 103 15.57 14.00 12.92
C ARG A 103 14.84 13.81 11.58
N PRO A 104 13.51 14.02 11.53
CA PRO A 104 12.73 13.79 10.32
C PRO A 104 13.27 14.58 9.12
N SER A 105 13.80 15.79 9.32
CA SER A 105 14.42 16.62 8.28
C SER A 105 15.62 15.99 7.57
N GLU A 106 16.29 15.03 8.20
CA GLU A 106 17.44 14.31 7.65
C GLU A 106 17.04 13.00 6.95
N ALA A 107 15.81 12.54 7.15
CA ALA A 107 15.32 11.32 6.53
C ALA A 107 15.13 11.53 5.02
N LYS A 108 15.52 10.55 4.20
CA LYS A 108 15.26 10.55 2.74
C LYS A 108 13.78 10.29 2.44
N SER A 109 13.13 9.48 3.28
CA SER A 109 11.71 9.14 3.20
C SER A 109 11.15 8.85 4.58
N ILE A 110 9.85 9.07 4.75
CA ILE A 110 9.12 8.84 6.00
C ILE A 110 7.91 7.96 5.68
N ILE A 111 7.73 6.86 6.41
CA ILE A 111 6.61 5.95 6.30
C ILE A 111 5.83 6.03 7.61
N ILE A 112 4.54 6.36 7.53
CA ILE A 112 3.64 6.35 8.69
C ILE A 112 2.81 5.09 8.63
N LEU A 113 2.97 4.25 9.65
CA LEU A 113 2.23 3.02 9.83
C LEU A 113 0.89 3.32 10.50
N ASP A 114 -0.16 2.69 9.97
CA ASP A 114 -1.48 2.69 10.59
C ASP A 114 -1.43 1.96 11.95
N PRO A 115 -1.87 2.57 13.06
CA PRO A 115 -1.79 1.92 14.36
C PRO A 115 -2.68 0.66 14.44
N LEU A 116 -2.35 -0.23 15.37
CA LEU A 116 -3.13 -1.44 15.65
C LEU A 116 -4.44 -1.08 16.38
N THR A 117 -5.41 -0.54 15.65
CA THR A 117 -6.76 -0.21 16.11
C THR A 117 -7.79 -0.79 15.14
N GLU A 118 -8.90 -1.26 15.68
CA GLU A 118 -10.05 -1.69 14.86
C GLU A 118 -10.86 -0.49 14.37
N ASP A 119 -10.90 0.59 15.14
CA ASP A 119 -11.59 1.83 14.79
C ASP A 119 -10.79 2.63 13.73
N PRO A 120 -11.28 2.74 12.47
CA PRO A 120 -10.63 3.48 11.42
C PRO A 120 -10.44 4.97 11.73
N GLU A 121 -11.36 5.58 12.48
CA GLU A 121 -11.31 7.01 12.80
C GLU A 121 -10.17 7.32 13.79
N ILE A 122 -9.92 6.41 14.74
CA ILE A 122 -8.78 6.52 15.67
C ILE A 122 -7.47 6.41 14.90
N GLY A 123 -7.37 5.44 13.97
CA GLY A 123 -6.16 5.22 13.17
C GLY A 123 -5.85 6.39 12.25
N ASP A 124 -6.85 6.86 11.51
CA ASP A 124 -6.72 8.00 10.62
C ASP A 124 -6.40 9.29 11.40
N ALA A 125 -7.01 9.50 12.57
CA ALA A 125 -6.69 10.65 13.42
C ALA A 125 -5.25 10.62 13.93
N TYR A 126 -4.70 9.45 14.27
CA TYR A 126 -3.29 9.28 14.63
C TYR A 126 -2.36 9.65 13.46
N THR A 127 -2.68 9.19 12.25
CA THR A 127 -1.93 9.52 11.02
C THR A 127 -1.97 11.02 10.75
N ILE A 128 -3.14 11.66 10.82
CA ILE A 128 -3.28 13.12 10.62
C ILE A 128 -2.47 13.90 11.68
N LYS A 129 -2.51 13.50 12.95
CA LYS A 129 -1.72 14.14 14.02
C LYS A 129 -0.22 14.01 13.78
N THR A 130 0.24 12.83 13.33
CA THR A 130 1.64 12.60 12.98
C THR A 130 2.06 13.50 11.80
N LEU A 131 1.22 13.60 10.76
CA LEU A 131 1.46 14.49 9.63
C LEU A 131 1.54 15.98 10.05
N LEU A 132 0.69 16.42 10.98
CA LEU A 132 0.76 17.77 11.56
C LEU A 132 2.07 18.01 12.33
N ALA A 133 2.49 17.03 13.14
CA ALA A 133 3.75 17.10 13.87
C ALA A 133 4.96 17.17 12.93
N LEU A 134 4.98 16.35 11.87
CA LEU A 134 5.99 16.40 10.81
C LEU A 134 6.02 17.75 10.11
N ASN A 135 4.86 18.28 9.72
CA ASN A 135 4.77 19.57 9.04
C ASN A 135 5.34 20.72 9.89
N ARG A 136 5.22 20.64 11.22
CA ARG A 136 5.80 21.62 12.13
C ARG A 136 7.33 21.55 12.20
N LEU A 137 7.91 20.36 12.07
CA LEU A 137 9.36 20.14 12.16
C LEU A 137 10.09 20.30 10.83
N ASP A 138 9.41 20.02 9.72
CA ASP A 138 10.01 19.98 8.39
C ASP A 138 9.03 20.48 7.33
N ALA A 139 8.74 21.78 7.36
CA ALA A 139 7.76 22.41 6.49
C ALA A 139 8.18 22.42 5.00
N ASP A 140 9.48 22.45 4.73
CA ASP A 140 10.03 22.63 3.38
C ASP A 140 10.38 21.30 2.67
N ARG A 141 9.96 20.16 3.24
CA ARG A 141 10.21 18.83 2.68
C ARG A 141 9.68 18.70 1.24
N PRO A 142 10.43 18.07 0.31
CA PRO A 142 9.95 17.79 -1.03
C PRO A 142 8.69 16.92 -1.07
N ASN A 143 7.86 17.10 -2.10
CA ASN A 143 6.65 16.31 -2.30
C ASN A 143 6.95 14.81 -2.49
N GLY A 144 6.12 13.96 -1.87
CA GLY A 144 6.18 12.51 -2.02
C GLY A 144 7.22 11.81 -1.13
N ALA A 145 7.92 12.56 -0.27
CA ALA A 145 8.87 11.99 0.69
C ALA A 145 8.19 11.40 1.93
N ILE A 146 6.89 11.64 2.13
CA ILE A 146 6.10 11.04 3.21
C ILE A 146 5.07 10.11 2.58
N VAL A 147 5.00 8.86 3.03
CA VAL A 147 3.99 7.87 2.65
C VAL A 147 3.22 7.48 3.90
N ALA A 148 1.90 7.49 3.81
CA ALA A 148 1.04 7.07 4.91
C ALA A 148 -0.15 6.27 4.36
N THR A 149 -0.63 5.31 5.13
CA THR A 149 -1.88 4.59 4.82
C THR A 149 -3.03 5.18 5.64
N MET A 150 -4.20 5.27 5.02
CA MET A 150 -5.45 5.65 5.70
C MET A 150 -6.58 4.74 5.27
N ARG A 151 -7.59 4.59 6.11
CA ARG A 151 -8.73 3.69 5.88
C ARG A 151 -9.96 4.44 5.35
N SER A 152 -10.23 5.66 5.83
CA SER A 152 -11.38 6.46 5.41
C SER A 152 -11.06 7.38 4.22
N GLU A 153 -11.82 7.24 3.13
CA GLU A 153 -11.74 8.16 1.97
C GLU A 153 -11.96 9.63 2.35
N ALA A 154 -12.81 9.89 3.35
CA ALA A 154 -13.07 11.25 3.81
C ALA A 154 -11.83 11.88 4.46
N ASN A 155 -11.11 11.09 5.26
CA ASN A 155 -9.93 11.54 6.00
C ASN A 155 -8.70 11.71 5.09
N VAL A 156 -8.62 10.99 3.97
CA VAL A 156 -7.58 11.17 2.95
C VAL A 156 -7.55 12.62 2.46
N LYS A 157 -8.71 13.21 2.12
CA LYS A 157 -8.80 14.60 1.67
C LYS A 157 -8.31 15.60 2.73
N VAL A 158 -8.60 15.32 4.00
CA VAL A 158 -8.13 16.14 5.12
C VAL A 158 -6.61 16.07 5.23
N ALA A 159 -6.02 14.87 5.13
CA ALA A 159 -4.59 14.68 5.17
C ALA A 159 -3.86 15.36 4.00
N GLU A 160 -4.42 15.31 2.79
CA GLU A 160 -3.90 16.02 1.61
C GLU A 160 -3.90 17.54 1.83
N LEU A 161 -4.99 18.09 2.38
CA LEU A 161 -5.11 19.52 2.69
C LEU A 161 -4.08 19.97 3.74
N VAL A 162 -3.94 19.21 4.82
CA VAL A 162 -3.01 19.50 5.92
C VAL A 162 -1.55 19.48 5.46
N THR A 163 -1.23 18.55 4.56
CA THR A 163 0.15 18.38 4.07
C THR A 163 0.45 19.25 2.86
N GLY A 164 -0.55 19.88 2.24
CA GLY A 164 -0.36 20.67 1.01
C GLY A 164 0.17 19.82 -0.15
N GLY A 165 -0.21 18.53 -0.20
CA GLY A 165 0.26 17.57 -1.21
C GLY A 165 1.67 17.00 -0.99
N ARG A 166 2.31 17.26 0.14
CA ARG A 166 3.66 16.71 0.45
C ARG A 166 3.63 15.24 0.84
N ALA A 167 2.53 14.76 1.42
CA ALA A 167 2.36 13.35 1.75
C ALA A 167 1.59 12.62 0.65
N HIS A 168 2.07 11.43 0.30
CA HIS A 168 1.33 10.48 -0.51
C HIS A 168 0.50 9.58 0.41
N ILE A 169 -0.81 9.78 0.38
CA ILE A 169 -1.75 9.03 1.21
C ILE A 169 -2.29 7.85 0.39
N ILE A 170 -2.10 6.65 0.90
CA ILE A 170 -2.60 5.41 0.31
C ILE A 170 -3.96 5.09 0.97
N PRO A 171 -5.09 5.21 0.25
CA PRO A 171 -6.40 4.77 0.74
C PRO A 171 -6.45 3.23 0.73
N SER A 172 -5.96 2.63 1.80
CA SER A 172 -5.71 1.19 1.93
C SER A 172 -6.96 0.34 1.63
N GLU A 173 -8.09 0.68 2.24
CA GLU A 173 -9.36 -0.05 2.06
C GLU A 173 -9.89 0.02 0.63
N VAL A 174 -9.71 1.17 -0.04
CA VAL A 174 -10.08 1.33 -1.44
C VAL A 174 -9.16 0.49 -2.33
N MET A 175 -7.85 0.63 -2.15
CA MET A 175 -6.86 -0.09 -2.96
C MET A 175 -7.00 -1.61 -2.84
N ILE A 176 -7.15 -2.13 -1.62
CA ILE A 176 -7.40 -3.56 -1.38
C ILE A 176 -8.70 -3.99 -2.06
N SER A 177 -9.77 -3.20 -1.95
CA SER A 177 -11.05 -3.49 -2.61
C SER A 177 -10.92 -3.54 -4.13
N GLN A 178 -10.09 -2.68 -4.72
CA GLN A 178 -9.80 -2.68 -6.15
C GLN A 178 -9.03 -3.93 -6.58
N ILE A 179 -8.00 -4.32 -5.83
CA ILE A 179 -7.25 -5.55 -6.09
C ILE A 179 -8.17 -6.77 -6.00
N ILE A 180 -8.99 -6.88 -4.94
CA ILE A 180 -9.98 -7.96 -4.80
C ILE A 180 -10.91 -7.99 -6.01
N THR A 181 -11.47 -6.84 -6.37
CA THR A 181 -12.41 -6.74 -7.49
C THR A 181 -11.79 -7.20 -8.81
N GLN A 182 -10.58 -6.75 -9.13
CA GLN A 182 -9.91 -7.09 -10.38
C GLN A 182 -9.50 -8.56 -10.43
N THR A 183 -9.01 -9.10 -9.31
CA THR A 183 -8.61 -10.52 -9.21
C THR A 183 -9.82 -11.47 -9.24
N CYS A 184 -10.98 -11.07 -8.71
CA CYS A 184 -12.23 -11.82 -8.84
C CYS A 184 -12.73 -11.90 -10.29
N ARG A 185 -12.40 -10.91 -11.13
CA ARG A 185 -12.85 -10.86 -12.54
C ARG A 185 -11.91 -11.58 -13.50
N GLN A 186 -10.62 -11.60 -13.20
CA GLN A 186 -9.62 -12.18 -14.08
C GLN A 186 -8.74 -13.13 -13.27
N PRO A 187 -9.06 -14.45 -13.30
CA PRO A 187 -8.22 -15.46 -12.71
C PRO A 187 -6.77 -15.31 -13.21
N GLY A 188 -5.82 -15.32 -12.28
CA GLY A 188 -4.40 -15.12 -12.58
C GLY A 188 -3.89 -13.69 -12.36
N LEU A 189 -4.76 -12.66 -12.31
CA LEU A 189 -4.30 -11.31 -11.95
C LEU A 189 -3.76 -11.24 -10.51
N SER A 190 -4.19 -12.12 -9.62
CA SER A 190 -3.65 -12.18 -8.25
C SER A 190 -2.16 -12.48 -8.23
N LEU A 191 -1.70 -13.35 -9.14
CA LEU A 191 -0.27 -13.67 -9.30
C LEU A 191 0.49 -12.46 -9.82
N VAL A 192 -0.09 -11.72 -10.77
CA VAL A 192 0.51 -10.49 -11.31
C VAL A 192 0.61 -9.40 -10.24
N TYR A 193 -0.43 -9.23 -9.41
CA TYR A 193 -0.40 -8.29 -8.30
C TYR A 193 0.62 -8.69 -7.24
N ALA A 194 0.72 -9.99 -6.91
CA ALA A 194 1.73 -10.47 -5.99
C ALA A 194 3.13 -10.14 -6.51
N GLU A 195 3.43 -10.44 -7.78
CA GLU A 195 4.74 -10.17 -8.38
C GLU A 195 5.04 -8.67 -8.53
N LEU A 196 4.05 -7.82 -8.82
CA LEU A 196 4.27 -6.37 -8.96
C LEU A 196 4.39 -5.62 -7.64
N LEU A 197 3.88 -6.18 -6.54
CA LEU A 197 3.91 -5.57 -5.21
C LEU A 197 5.03 -6.12 -4.32
N ASP A 198 5.62 -7.25 -4.70
CA ASP A 198 6.84 -7.80 -4.11
C ASP A 198 8.06 -7.03 -4.65
N PHE A 199 9.10 -6.88 -3.82
CA PHE A 199 10.40 -6.35 -4.26
C PHE A 199 11.29 -7.46 -4.87
N ASP A 200 10.89 -8.73 -4.77
CA ASP A 200 11.49 -9.81 -5.54
C ASP A 200 10.82 -9.93 -6.92
N GLY A 201 11.63 -10.08 -7.99
CA GLY A 201 11.14 -10.23 -9.36
C GLY A 201 11.05 -8.94 -10.20
N ASP A 202 9.94 -8.77 -10.94
CA ASP A 202 9.79 -7.75 -11.99
C ASP A 202 9.19 -6.42 -11.45
N GLU A 203 10.03 -5.44 -11.11
CA GLU A 203 9.60 -4.17 -10.51
C GLU A 203 9.40 -3.02 -11.53
N LEU A 204 8.72 -1.94 -11.09
CA LEU A 204 8.50 -0.73 -11.88
C LEU A 204 9.53 0.37 -11.58
N TYR A 205 10.21 0.83 -12.62
CA TYR A 205 11.21 1.88 -12.55
C TYR A 205 10.87 3.09 -13.40
N ILE A 206 11.22 4.28 -12.90
CA ILE A 206 11.19 5.52 -13.66
C ILE A 206 12.60 5.80 -14.16
N HIS A 207 12.77 5.86 -15.47
CA HIS A 207 14.07 6.08 -16.11
C HIS A 207 13.98 7.17 -17.18
N SER A 208 14.92 8.10 -17.19
CA SER A 208 15.03 9.10 -18.25
C SER A 208 15.92 8.57 -19.35
N GLU A 209 15.39 8.47 -20.58
CA GLU A 209 16.12 7.92 -21.72
C GLU A 209 16.12 8.89 -22.91
N PRO A 210 17.13 9.77 -23.00
CA PRO A 210 17.21 10.79 -24.06
C PRO A 210 17.24 10.22 -25.48
N ARG A 211 17.75 8.99 -25.68
CA ARG A 211 17.83 8.36 -27.01
C ARG A 211 16.46 8.06 -27.63
N LEU A 212 15.41 8.01 -26.81
CA LEU A 212 14.05 7.74 -27.26
C LEU A 212 13.21 9.03 -27.40
N ALA A 213 13.79 10.20 -27.17
CA ALA A 213 13.11 11.48 -27.34
C ALA A 213 12.56 11.66 -28.76
N GLY A 214 11.30 12.10 -28.85
CA GLY A 214 10.59 12.32 -30.11
C GLY A 214 10.04 11.07 -30.79
N LYS A 215 10.30 9.86 -30.25
CA LYS A 215 9.68 8.62 -30.72
C LYS A 215 8.27 8.47 -30.17
N THR A 216 7.41 7.76 -30.89
CA THR A 216 6.13 7.33 -30.32
C THR A 216 6.34 6.24 -29.28
N PHE A 217 5.35 6.04 -28.40
CA PHE A 217 5.36 4.99 -27.39
C PHE A 217 5.57 3.59 -28.02
N ALA A 218 4.89 3.33 -29.14
CA ALA A 218 4.99 2.06 -29.86
C ALA A 218 6.39 1.84 -30.44
N GLU A 219 7.07 2.90 -30.87
CA GLU A 219 8.45 2.81 -31.35
C GLU A 219 9.42 2.59 -30.19
N ALA A 220 9.26 3.34 -29.09
CA ALA A 220 10.09 3.24 -27.89
C ALA A 220 10.04 1.84 -27.27
N LEU A 221 8.87 1.20 -27.25
CA LEU A 221 8.69 -0.17 -26.74
C LEU A 221 9.66 -1.18 -27.40
N LEU A 222 9.98 -0.99 -28.68
CA LEU A 222 10.80 -1.90 -29.47
C LEU A 222 12.30 -1.71 -29.30
N TRP A 223 12.71 -0.73 -28.49
CA TRP A 223 14.11 -0.50 -28.16
C TRP A 223 14.54 -1.16 -26.85
N TYR A 224 13.61 -1.48 -25.95
CA TYR A 224 13.96 -2.18 -24.72
C TYR A 224 14.20 -3.67 -25.00
N GLU A 225 15.31 -4.20 -24.47
CA GLU A 225 15.69 -5.60 -24.63
C GLU A 225 15.18 -6.48 -23.48
N THR A 226 15.47 -6.04 -22.27
CA THR A 226 15.24 -6.74 -21.00
C THR A 226 14.11 -6.10 -20.17
N SER A 227 13.38 -5.14 -20.74
CA SER A 227 12.40 -4.34 -20.00
C SER A 227 11.17 -4.06 -20.84
N CYS A 228 10.04 -3.85 -20.17
CA CYS A 228 8.78 -3.50 -20.83
C CYS A 228 8.38 -2.07 -20.49
N LEU A 229 8.19 -1.23 -21.50
CA LEU A 229 7.68 0.12 -21.35
C LEU A 229 6.15 0.09 -21.08
N VAL A 230 5.74 0.57 -19.91
CA VAL A 230 4.32 0.57 -19.47
C VAL A 230 3.68 1.95 -19.42
N GLY A 231 4.45 3.03 -19.25
CA GLY A 231 3.92 4.39 -19.20
C GLY A 231 4.98 5.48 -19.34
N LEU A 232 4.55 6.73 -19.28
CA LEU A 232 5.40 7.92 -19.39
C LEU A 232 5.11 8.89 -18.24
N LYS A 233 6.15 9.62 -17.83
CA LYS A 233 6.08 10.78 -16.96
C LYS A 233 6.55 12.00 -17.75
N TYR A 234 5.66 12.94 -17.99
CA TYR A 234 5.97 14.19 -18.68
C TYR A 234 6.83 15.11 -17.80
N ALA A 235 7.56 16.03 -18.44
CA ALA A 235 8.35 17.04 -17.75
C ALA A 235 7.52 17.96 -16.82
N ASP A 236 6.23 18.11 -17.10
CA ASP A 236 5.28 18.85 -16.25
C ASP A 236 4.77 18.04 -15.04
N GLY A 237 5.29 16.82 -14.83
CA GLY A 237 4.94 15.95 -13.72
C GLY A 237 3.71 15.07 -13.96
N ARG A 238 3.00 15.22 -15.09
CA ARG A 238 1.86 14.36 -15.41
C ARG A 238 2.31 12.95 -15.78
N TRP A 239 1.49 11.98 -15.39
CA TRP A 239 1.67 10.58 -15.69
C TRP A 239 0.69 10.15 -16.78
N LEU A 240 1.14 9.27 -17.67
CA LEU A 240 0.27 8.65 -18.65
C LEU A 240 0.64 7.19 -18.85
N ILE A 241 -0.30 6.33 -18.48
CA ILE A 241 -0.25 4.91 -18.83
C ILE A 241 -0.89 4.79 -20.22
N ARG A 242 -0.02 4.70 -21.24
CA ARG A 242 -0.23 4.64 -22.71
C ARG A 242 -0.66 5.93 -23.46
N ARG A 243 0.33 6.61 -24.10
CA ARG A 243 0.38 7.20 -25.49
C ARG A 243 1.74 7.93 -25.70
N TRP A 244 1.96 8.67 -26.81
CA TRP A 244 3.27 9.03 -27.44
C TRP A 244 4.31 9.73 -26.54
N CYS A 245 5.62 9.57 -26.82
CA CYS A 245 6.73 10.22 -26.11
C CYS A 245 7.18 11.54 -26.75
N ARG A 246 7.58 12.52 -25.93
CA ARG A 246 8.16 13.82 -26.30
C ARG A 246 9.55 14.00 -25.69
N ALA A 247 10.25 15.05 -26.10
CA ALA A 247 11.54 15.40 -25.52
C ALA A 247 11.38 15.86 -24.06
N GLY A 248 12.18 15.28 -23.15
CA GLY A 248 12.11 15.55 -21.71
C GLY A 248 11.20 14.60 -20.92
N ASP A 249 10.50 13.69 -21.60
CA ASP A 249 9.68 12.68 -20.93
C ASP A 249 10.57 11.60 -20.27
N SER A 250 10.22 11.21 -19.05
CA SER A 250 10.75 10.01 -18.43
C SER A 250 9.84 8.82 -18.73
N ILE A 251 10.42 7.64 -18.82
CA ILE A 251 9.75 6.43 -19.25
C ILE A 251 9.59 5.51 -18.03
N ILE A 252 8.43 4.87 -17.89
CA ILE A 252 8.23 3.81 -16.90
C ILE A 252 8.54 2.48 -17.56
N ALA A 253 9.63 1.85 -17.11
CA ALA A 253 10.03 0.53 -17.57
C ALA A 253 9.88 -0.47 -16.42
N ARG A 254 9.32 -1.64 -16.71
CA ARG A 254 9.36 -2.81 -15.83
C ARG A 254 10.69 -3.54 -16.05
N ARG A 255 11.45 -3.79 -14.99
CA ARG A 255 12.83 -4.31 -15.03
C ARG A 255 12.85 -5.83 -14.87
N CYS A 256 13.80 -6.45 -15.57
CA CYS A 256 14.53 -7.64 -15.16
C CYS A 256 16.01 -7.20 -15.07
N ASP A 257 16.55 -7.03 -13.85
CA ASP A 257 17.89 -6.60 -13.41
C ASP A 257 18.71 -5.47 -14.07
N THR A 258 18.44 -4.98 -15.27
CA THR A 258 19.05 -3.76 -15.83
C THR A 258 18.22 -3.29 -17.02
N ILE A 259 17.97 -1.98 -17.14
CA ILE A 259 17.34 -1.41 -18.33
C ILE A 259 18.37 -1.37 -19.45
N VAL A 260 18.27 -2.30 -20.41
CA VAL A 260 19.14 -2.38 -21.58
C VAL A 260 18.37 -1.97 -22.83
N LEU A 261 18.93 -1.00 -23.57
CA LEU A 261 18.47 -0.66 -24.90
C LEU A 261 19.21 -1.49 -25.95
N ARG A 262 18.46 -1.98 -26.92
CA ARG A 262 18.99 -2.64 -28.12
C ARG A 262 19.82 -1.67 -28.95
N GLU A 263 20.82 -2.19 -29.65
CA GLU A 263 21.56 -1.43 -30.67
C GLU A 263 20.69 -1.08 -31.88
N GLN A 264 19.72 -1.96 -32.19
CA GLN A 264 18.77 -1.79 -33.28
C GLN A 264 17.35 -2.07 -32.81
N ARG A 265 16.38 -1.33 -33.38
CA ARG A 265 14.96 -1.53 -33.11
C ARG A 265 14.53 -2.96 -33.46
N ALA A 266 13.76 -3.60 -32.57
CA ALA A 266 13.16 -4.90 -32.86
C ALA A 266 12.22 -4.84 -34.08
N SER A 267 12.29 -5.85 -34.94
CA SER A 267 11.36 -6.02 -36.07
C SER A 267 10.16 -6.87 -35.65
N ILE A 268 8.96 -6.43 -36.03
CA ILE A 268 7.72 -7.19 -35.81
C ILE A 268 7.23 -7.70 -37.17
N ASN A 269 6.94 -8.99 -37.25
CA ASN A 269 6.21 -9.53 -38.38
C ASN A 269 4.70 -9.45 -38.10
N GLU A 270 4.06 -8.37 -38.56
CA GLU A 270 2.63 -8.12 -38.33
C GLU A 270 1.73 -9.21 -38.91
N SER A 271 2.18 -9.93 -39.95
CA SER A 271 1.40 -11.02 -40.56
C SER A 271 1.17 -12.21 -39.62
N MET A 272 1.99 -12.33 -38.56
CA MET A 272 1.88 -13.39 -37.56
C MET A 272 0.96 -13.01 -36.39
N VAL A 273 0.48 -11.77 -36.33
CA VAL A 273 -0.38 -11.30 -35.25
C VAL A 273 -1.80 -11.82 -35.47
N ALA A 274 -2.17 -12.85 -34.73
CA ALA A 274 -3.53 -13.38 -34.75
C ALA A 274 -4.53 -12.32 -34.25
N ARG A 275 -5.58 -12.05 -35.04
CA ARG A 275 -6.72 -11.25 -34.58
C ARG A 275 -7.52 -12.06 -33.57
N ARG A 276 -7.43 -11.70 -32.29
CA ARG A 276 -8.29 -12.26 -31.25
C ARG A 276 -9.73 -11.82 -31.52
N LEU A 277 -10.64 -12.79 -31.63
CA LEU A 277 -12.07 -12.52 -31.59
C LEU A 277 -12.39 -11.89 -30.23
N GLN A 278 -12.79 -10.63 -30.22
CA GLN A 278 -13.31 -10.01 -29.01
C GLN A 278 -14.60 -10.74 -28.63
N ARG A 279 -14.59 -11.41 -27.49
CA ARG A 279 -15.83 -11.93 -26.89
C ARG A 279 -16.65 -10.75 -26.41
N THR A 280 -17.90 -10.66 -26.86
CA THR A 280 -18.84 -9.70 -26.30
C THR A 280 -19.08 -10.08 -24.83
N PRO A 281 -18.82 -9.18 -23.88
CA PRO A 281 -19.11 -9.47 -22.48
C PRO A 281 -20.63 -9.63 -22.30
N ALA A 282 -21.04 -10.65 -21.54
CA ALA A 282 -22.44 -10.94 -21.23
C ALA A 282 -22.79 -10.36 -19.85
N SER A 283 -24.10 -10.25 -19.55
CA SER A 283 -24.54 -9.93 -18.19
C SER A 283 -24.12 -11.05 -17.23
N GLU A 284 -23.59 -10.66 -16.07
CA GLU A 284 -23.08 -11.57 -15.04
C GLU A 284 -24.01 -11.57 -13.82
N ARG A 285 -23.94 -12.64 -13.02
CA ARG A 285 -24.51 -12.69 -11.67
C ARG A 285 -23.36 -12.89 -10.68
N ILE A 286 -23.24 -11.99 -9.71
CA ILE A 286 -22.18 -11.99 -8.71
C ILE A 286 -22.81 -12.18 -7.33
N LEU A 287 -22.31 -13.13 -6.56
CA LEU A 287 -22.71 -13.38 -5.18
C LEU A 287 -21.66 -12.79 -4.23
N VAL A 288 -22.10 -11.99 -3.26
CA VAL A 288 -21.26 -11.48 -2.17
C VAL A 288 -21.78 -12.10 -0.86
N LEU A 289 -20.93 -12.90 -0.22
CA LEU A 289 -21.22 -13.55 1.05
C LEU A 289 -20.49 -12.79 2.18
N GLY A 290 -21.26 -12.23 3.11
CA GLY A 290 -20.78 -11.41 4.21
C GLY A 290 -20.70 -9.92 3.85
N TRP A 291 -20.48 -9.09 4.88
CA TRP A 291 -20.34 -7.65 4.73
C TRP A 291 -19.30 -7.08 5.69
N ASN A 292 -18.47 -6.18 5.20
CA ASN A 292 -17.59 -5.32 5.99
C ASN A 292 -17.42 -3.98 5.25
N GLU A 293 -16.59 -3.07 5.78
CA GLU A 293 -16.35 -1.74 5.20
C GLU A 293 -15.90 -1.76 3.72
N ARG A 294 -15.34 -2.88 3.23
CA ARG A 294 -14.90 -3.04 1.82
C ARG A 294 -16.04 -3.32 0.86
N GLY A 295 -17.17 -3.86 1.33
CA GLY A 295 -18.30 -4.23 0.48
C GLY A 295 -18.77 -3.09 -0.42
N ARG A 296 -18.82 -1.87 0.12
CA ARG A 296 -19.17 -0.66 -0.65
C ARG A 296 -18.17 -0.32 -1.75
N PHE A 297 -16.87 -0.48 -1.50
CA PHE A 297 -15.81 -0.17 -2.46
C PHE A 297 -15.75 -1.22 -3.56
N ILE A 298 -15.90 -2.50 -3.20
CA ILE A 298 -15.92 -3.62 -4.14
C ILE A 298 -17.09 -3.48 -5.12
N ILE A 299 -18.30 -3.21 -4.63
CA ILE A 299 -19.48 -3.06 -5.51
C ILE A 299 -19.34 -1.85 -6.44
N ARG A 300 -18.83 -0.72 -5.92
CA ARG A 300 -18.56 0.48 -6.75
C ARG A 300 -17.51 0.22 -7.82
N GLU A 301 -16.41 -0.45 -7.47
CA GLU A 301 -15.37 -0.79 -8.44
C GLU A 301 -15.89 -1.79 -9.48
N LEU A 302 -16.66 -2.81 -9.07
CA LEU A 302 -17.27 -3.77 -10.01
C LEU A 302 -18.12 -3.07 -11.07
N ASP A 303 -18.88 -2.05 -10.67
CA ASP A 303 -19.76 -1.28 -11.56
C ASP A 303 -19.03 -0.66 -12.76
N GLU A 304 -17.75 -0.29 -12.60
CA GLU A 304 -16.94 0.30 -13.66
C GLU A 304 -16.57 -0.70 -14.78
N TYR A 305 -16.59 -2.00 -14.50
CA TYR A 305 -16.19 -3.06 -15.44
C TYR A 305 -17.32 -3.96 -15.91
N VAL A 306 -18.41 -4.10 -15.13
CA VAL A 306 -19.53 -4.98 -15.48
C VAL A 306 -20.35 -4.43 -16.65
N VAL A 307 -21.08 -5.32 -17.32
CA VAL A 307 -22.07 -4.95 -18.34
C VAL A 307 -23.34 -4.45 -17.65
N GLU A 308 -24.05 -3.53 -18.31
CA GLU A 308 -25.34 -3.04 -17.85
C GLU A 308 -26.33 -4.20 -17.59
N GLY A 309 -26.98 -4.16 -16.43
CA GLY A 309 -27.93 -5.19 -15.98
C GLY A 309 -27.30 -6.32 -15.15
N THR A 310 -26.00 -6.27 -14.85
CA THR A 310 -25.31 -7.26 -14.00
C THR A 310 -25.94 -7.30 -12.60
N GLU A 311 -26.29 -8.49 -12.13
CA GLU A 311 -26.91 -8.68 -10.81
C GLU A 311 -25.83 -8.89 -9.75
N ILE A 312 -25.95 -8.17 -8.62
CA ILE A 312 -25.10 -8.40 -7.45
C ILE A 312 -26.02 -8.76 -6.28
N VAL A 313 -25.87 -9.96 -5.73
CA VAL A 313 -26.66 -10.44 -4.60
C VAL A 313 -25.76 -10.43 -3.36
N VAL A 314 -26.07 -9.56 -2.41
CA VAL A 314 -25.38 -9.45 -1.13
C VAL A 314 -26.14 -10.25 -0.09
N VAL A 315 -25.46 -11.18 0.59
CA VAL A 315 -26.03 -12.01 1.64
C VAL A 315 -25.25 -11.81 2.92
N ASP A 316 -25.91 -11.34 3.96
CA ASP A 316 -25.32 -11.22 5.30
C ASP A 316 -26.38 -11.53 6.37
N HIS A 317 -25.93 -11.96 7.55
CA HIS A 317 -26.79 -12.28 8.68
C HIS A 317 -27.29 -11.03 9.41
N VAL A 318 -26.48 -9.96 9.41
CA VAL A 318 -26.86 -8.62 9.87
C VAL A 318 -27.65 -7.93 8.76
N ASP A 319 -28.66 -7.13 9.13
CA ASP A 319 -29.42 -6.35 8.16
C ASP A 319 -28.54 -5.23 7.57
N ARG A 320 -28.30 -5.29 6.25
CA ARG A 320 -27.52 -4.33 5.46
C ARG A 320 -28.35 -3.69 4.34
N ALA A 321 -29.68 -3.75 4.44
CA ALA A 321 -30.56 -3.27 3.38
C ALA A 321 -30.33 -1.79 3.05
N GLU A 322 -30.13 -0.94 4.07
CA GLU A 322 -29.87 0.49 3.89
C GLU A 322 -28.53 0.74 3.19
N ASP A 323 -27.46 0.08 3.62
CA ASP A 323 -26.12 0.19 3.03
C ASP A 323 -26.14 -0.18 1.54
N VAL A 324 -26.77 -1.31 1.20
CA VAL A 324 -26.88 -1.79 -0.18
C VAL A 324 -27.75 -0.86 -1.03
N GLU A 325 -28.83 -0.31 -0.47
CA GLU A 325 -29.70 0.63 -1.19
C GLU A 325 -29.00 1.99 -1.45
N ILE A 326 -28.17 2.46 -0.52
CA ILE A 326 -27.30 3.64 -0.74
C ILE A 326 -26.36 3.37 -1.93
N ILE A 327 -25.74 2.19 -1.99
CA ILE A 327 -24.83 1.85 -3.10
C ILE A 327 -25.61 1.72 -4.42
N ARG A 328 -26.77 1.06 -4.40
CA ARG A 328 -27.64 0.88 -5.56
C ARG A 328 -28.00 2.21 -6.25
N LYS A 329 -28.17 3.29 -5.48
CA LYS A 329 -28.44 4.64 -6.00
C LYS A 329 -27.24 5.31 -6.67
N ASN A 330 -26.02 4.85 -6.37
CA ASN A 330 -24.77 5.44 -6.82
C ASN A 330 -24.06 4.65 -7.94
N VAL A 331 -24.49 3.42 -8.20
CA VAL A 331 -24.00 2.58 -9.30
C VAL A 331 -24.84 2.77 -10.57
N LYS A 332 -24.24 2.54 -11.74
CA LYS A 332 -24.83 2.82 -13.04
C LYS A 332 -25.18 1.56 -13.83
N ARG A 333 -24.37 0.50 -13.72
CA ARG A 333 -24.46 -0.70 -14.57
C ARG A 333 -24.98 -1.93 -13.84
N SER A 334 -24.61 -2.08 -12.57
CA SER A 334 -24.97 -3.17 -11.69
C SER A 334 -26.30 -2.94 -10.98
N ARG A 335 -26.92 -4.02 -10.51
CA ARG A 335 -28.15 -4.02 -9.73
C ARG A 335 -27.93 -4.76 -8.40
N PRO A 336 -27.33 -4.09 -7.39
CA PRO A 336 -27.18 -4.66 -6.06
C PRO A 336 -28.54 -4.94 -5.41
N SER A 337 -28.63 -6.08 -4.74
CA SER A 337 -29.77 -6.51 -3.94
C SER A 337 -29.27 -7.15 -2.64
N PHE A 338 -30.09 -7.08 -1.59
CA PHE A 338 -29.73 -7.62 -0.28
C PHE A 338 -30.68 -8.74 0.13
N ARG A 339 -30.12 -9.79 0.73
CA ARG A 339 -30.86 -10.87 1.38
C ARG A 339 -30.28 -11.13 2.76
N GLN A 340 -31.07 -10.90 3.81
CA GLN A 340 -30.67 -11.22 5.17
C GLN A 340 -30.72 -12.74 5.40
N SER A 341 -29.58 -13.39 5.59
CA SER A 341 -29.49 -14.84 5.85
C SER A 341 -28.11 -15.23 6.40
N ARG A 342 -28.01 -16.35 7.12
CA ARG A 342 -26.71 -16.87 7.60
C ARG A 342 -25.89 -17.45 6.45
N THR A 343 -24.73 -16.86 6.20
CA THR A 343 -23.80 -17.24 5.11
C THR A 343 -23.20 -18.64 5.28
N THR A 344 -23.14 -19.14 6.52
CA THR A 344 -22.64 -20.48 6.86
C THR A 344 -23.71 -21.58 6.79
N SER A 345 -24.97 -21.22 6.54
CA SER A 345 -26.06 -22.21 6.46
C SER A 345 -26.10 -22.89 5.11
N ARG A 346 -25.89 -24.22 5.09
CA ARG A 346 -25.98 -25.01 3.86
C ARG A 346 -27.33 -24.87 3.15
N SER A 347 -28.44 -24.87 3.89
CA SER A 347 -29.77 -24.75 3.27
C SER A 347 -29.93 -23.43 2.51
N VAL A 348 -29.38 -22.33 3.05
CA VAL A 348 -29.39 -21.01 2.40
C VAL A 348 -28.53 -21.03 1.14
N LEU A 349 -27.36 -21.66 1.19
CA LEU A 349 -26.47 -21.78 0.02
C LEU A 349 -27.10 -22.64 -1.08
N ASP A 350 -27.78 -23.73 -0.72
CA ASP A 350 -28.51 -24.58 -1.67
C ASP A 350 -29.70 -23.80 -2.30
N GLU A 351 -30.43 -23.02 -1.50
CA GLU A 351 -31.53 -22.15 -1.99
C GLU A 351 -31.06 -21.01 -2.90
N LEU A 352 -29.84 -20.50 -2.70
CA LEU A 352 -29.26 -19.45 -3.54
C LEU A 352 -28.87 -19.96 -4.93
N ASP A 353 -28.78 -21.29 -5.11
CA ASP A 353 -28.22 -21.91 -6.31
C ASP A 353 -26.85 -21.30 -6.65
N VAL A 354 -25.90 -21.40 -5.71
CA VAL A 354 -24.53 -20.84 -5.84
C VAL A 354 -23.86 -21.16 -7.19
N PRO A 355 -24.01 -22.37 -7.78
CA PRO A 355 -23.46 -22.68 -9.11
C PRO A 355 -24.00 -21.82 -10.26
N SER A 356 -25.13 -21.12 -10.08
CA SER A 356 -25.70 -20.21 -11.07
C SER A 356 -24.98 -18.84 -11.15
N PHE A 357 -24.10 -18.53 -10.22
CA PHE A 357 -23.33 -17.29 -10.21
C PHE A 357 -22.03 -17.43 -11.00
N ASN A 358 -21.64 -16.36 -11.68
CA ASN A 358 -20.37 -16.30 -12.43
C ASN A 358 -19.18 -16.15 -11.49
N SER A 359 -19.36 -15.41 -10.40
CA SER A 359 -18.33 -15.14 -9.39
C SER A 359 -18.94 -15.12 -7.99
N VAL A 360 -18.19 -15.64 -7.01
CA VAL A 360 -18.54 -15.59 -5.59
C VAL A 360 -17.42 -14.86 -4.84
N ILE A 361 -17.77 -13.82 -4.10
CA ILE A 361 -16.87 -13.03 -3.26
C ILE A 361 -17.24 -13.32 -1.81
N VAL A 362 -16.28 -13.75 -1.00
CA VAL A 362 -16.47 -13.98 0.43
C VAL A 362 -15.76 -12.87 1.19
N LEU A 363 -16.52 -12.08 1.94
CA LEU A 363 -16.00 -11.02 2.79
C LEU A 363 -15.95 -11.51 4.23
N ALA A 364 -14.80 -11.32 4.87
CA ALA A 364 -14.64 -11.63 6.28
C ALA A 364 -15.56 -10.76 7.13
N ASP A 365 -16.24 -11.40 8.07
CA ASP A 365 -17.00 -10.73 9.11
C ASP A 365 -16.02 -10.20 10.16
N THR A 366 -15.85 -8.88 10.18
CA THR A 366 -14.95 -8.20 11.12
C THR A 366 -15.54 -8.04 12.52
N THR A 367 -16.77 -8.51 12.76
CA THR A 367 -17.42 -8.49 14.08
C THR A 367 -17.26 -9.79 14.86
N LEU A 368 -16.71 -10.84 14.24
CA LEU A 368 -16.40 -12.10 14.89
C LEU A 368 -14.98 -12.07 15.44
N ASP A 369 -14.84 -12.15 16.77
CA ASP A 369 -13.55 -12.26 17.45
C ASP A 369 -12.69 -13.40 16.86
N VAL A 370 -11.46 -13.07 16.47
CA VAL A 370 -10.46 -14.01 15.92
C VAL A 370 -10.21 -15.21 16.86
N GLN A 371 -10.49 -15.06 18.16
CA GLN A 371 -10.34 -16.11 19.17
C GLN A 371 -11.41 -17.22 19.15
N GLN A 372 -12.51 -17.09 18.42
CA GLN A 372 -13.52 -18.17 18.32
C GLN A 372 -13.24 -19.20 17.21
N GLN A 373 -12.13 -19.09 16.47
CA GLN A 373 -11.81 -19.97 15.34
C GLN A 373 -10.92 -21.19 15.66
N MET A 374 -10.53 -21.43 16.92
CA MET A 374 -9.90 -22.70 17.28
C MET A 374 -10.92 -23.64 17.94
N PRO A 375 -11.42 -24.68 17.26
CA PRO A 375 -12.03 -25.79 17.98
C PRO A 375 -10.92 -26.43 18.81
N GLU A 376 -11.09 -26.46 20.13
CA GLU A 376 -10.29 -27.29 21.02
C GLU A 376 -10.24 -28.70 20.43
N ARG A 377 -9.05 -29.12 19.99
CA ARG A 377 -8.80 -30.52 19.67
C ARG A 377 -8.98 -31.31 20.95
N SER A 378 -10.10 -32.02 21.04
CA SER A 378 -10.31 -33.09 22.02
C SER A 378 -9.65 -34.38 21.56
#